data_AF-A0A4U5JWS1-F1
#
_entry.id   AF-A0A4U5JWS1-F1
#
_cell.length_a   1.000
_cell.length_b   1.000
_cell.length_c   1.000
_cell.angle_alpha   90.00
_cell.angle_beta   90.00
_cell.angle_gamma   90.00
#
_symmetry.space_group_name_H-M   'P 1'
#
loop_
_entity.id
_entity.type
_entity.pdbx_description
1 polymer ?
#
loop_
_entity_poly.entity_id
_entity_poly.type
_entity_poly.pdbx_seq_one_letter_code
_entity_poly.pdbx_strand_id
1 'polypeptide(L)'
;MSDENQTQAQNPQQNQLDPAFFTCVNEYLELTNKQSQQQGLKRISMASMYAASRFNAHVYLANVSDPAGERKEFLDYMTTMYRRMLNENLDGLGAERGVNVGESELAAEYAAAGVKLDTGVATFEEPSKG
;
A
#
# COMPACT_ATOMS: atom_id res chain seq x y z
N MET A 1 10.82 44.13 12.86
CA MET A 1 11.39 43.56 11.63
C MET A 1 10.74 42.21 11.46
N SER A 2 10.03 42.05 10.37
CA SER A 2 8.97 41.06 10.16
C SER A 2 9.52 39.64 9.99
N ASP A 3 8.81 38.68 10.57
CA ASP A 3 8.96 37.25 10.36
C ASP A 3 8.70 36.89 8.89
N GLU A 4 9.70 36.32 8.20
CA GLU A 4 9.51 35.65 6.92
C GLU A 4 9.66 34.14 7.13
N ASN A 5 8.51 33.54 7.43
CA ASN A 5 8.24 32.12 7.40
C ASN A 5 8.35 31.63 5.94
N GLN A 6 9.52 31.14 5.55
CA GLN A 6 9.71 30.48 4.25
C GLN A 6 9.09 29.08 4.31
N THR A 7 7.79 29.02 4.03
CA THR A 7 7.10 27.81 3.57
C THR A 7 7.81 27.30 2.32
N GLN A 8 8.60 26.23 2.46
CA GLN A 8 9.09 25.47 1.31
C GLN A 8 7.91 24.73 0.69
N ALA A 9 7.48 25.22 -0.48
CA ALA A 9 6.46 24.61 -1.30
C ALA A 9 6.86 23.18 -1.68
N GLN A 10 5.99 22.21 -1.34
CA GLN A 10 6.14 20.82 -1.74
C GLN A 10 6.06 20.70 -3.27
N ASN A 11 7.10 20.10 -3.86
CA ASN A 11 7.18 19.85 -5.30
C ASN A 11 6.24 18.69 -5.68
N PRO A 12 5.30 18.86 -6.64
CA PRO A 12 4.34 17.81 -7.01
C PRO A 12 4.96 16.60 -7.75
N GLN A 13 6.27 16.59 -8.00
CA GLN A 13 7.01 15.48 -8.62
C GLN A 13 7.51 14.40 -7.62
N GLN A 14 7.35 14.57 -6.31
CA GLN A 14 7.90 13.63 -5.31
C GLN A 14 7.07 12.35 -5.07
N ASN A 15 5.90 12.20 -5.71
CA ASN A 15 4.91 11.18 -5.34
C ASN A 15 4.72 10.04 -6.37
N GLN A 16 5.65 9.82 -7.30
CA GLN A 16 5.57 8.66 -8.20
C GLN A 16 6.49 7.56 -7.71
N LEU A 17 5.95 6.36 -7.47
CA LEU A 17 6.76 5.19 -7.10
C LEU A 17 7.75 4.87 -8.21
N ASP A 18 8.94 4.42 -7.81
CA ASP A 18 10.00 3.98 -8.73
C ASP A 18 9.45 2.91 -9.69
N PRO A 19 9.64 3.03 -11.02
CA PRO A 19 9.31 1.97 -11.98
C PRO A 19 9.82 0.57 -11.61
N ALA A 20 10.96 0.47 -10.91
CA ALA A 20 11.48 -0.79 -10.39
C ALA A 20 10.52 -1.46 -9.39
N PHE A 21 9.82 -0.67 -8.57
CA PHE A 21 8.79 -1.18 -7.66
C PHE A 21 7.67 -1.89 -8.44
N PHE A 22 7.15 -1.26 -9.48
CA PHE A 22 6.09 -1.86 -10.30
C PHE A 22 6.56 -3.09 -11.06
N THR A 23 7.83 -3.14 -11.46
CA THR A 23 8.45 -4.35 -12.02
C THR A 23 8.35 -5.51 -11.03
N CYS A 24 8.77 -5.31 -9.77
CA CYS A 24 8.65 -6.34 -8.73
C CYS A 24 7.20 -6.76 -8.46
N VAL A 25 6.27 -5.80 -8.41
CA VAL A 25 4.83 -6.10 -8.24
C VAL A 25 4.33 -6.99 -9.39
N ASN A 26 4.69 -6.68 -10.63
CA ASN A 26 4.29 -7.47 -11.79
C ASN A 26 4.87 -8.88 -11.75
N GLU A 27 6.10 -9.07 -11.28
CA GLU A 27 6.70 -10.40 -11.09
C GLU A 27 5.92 -11.24 -10.06
N TYR A 28 5.49 -10.63 -8.95
CA TYR A 28 4.60 -11.31 -7.98
C TYR A 28 3.25 -11.68 -8.61
N LEU A 29 2.66 -10.78 -9.40
CA LEU A 29 1.39 -11.04 -10.09
C LEU A 29 1.52 -12.16 -11.13
N GLU A 30 2.59 -12.18 -11.91
CA GLU A 30 2.83 -13.25 -12.89
C GLU A 30 2.91 -14.62 -12.20
N LEU A 31 3.69 -14.71 -11.11
CA LEU A 31 3.84 -15.94 -10.35
C LEU A 31 2.49 -16.42 -9.78
N THR A 32 1.74 -15.51 -9.17
CA THR A 32 0.45 -15.86 -8.55
C THR A 32 -0.59 -16.22 -9.60
N ASN A 33 -0.62 -15.54 -10.75
CA ASN A 33 -1.45 -15.91 -11.89
C ASN A 33 -1.15 -17.33 -12.37
N LYS A 34 0.13 -17.67 -12.56
CA LYS A 34 0.57 -19.02 -12.96
C LYS A 34 0.14 -20.09 -11.94
N GLN A 35 0.37 -19.84 -10.65
CA GLN A 35 -0.02 -20.78 -9.60
C GLN A 35 -1.55 -20.93 -9.51
N SER A 36 -2.30 -19.86 -9.77
CA SER A 36 -3.76 -19.86 -9.65
C SER A 36 -4.43 -20.79 -10.66
N GLN A 37 -3.84 -20.95 -11.84
CA GLN A 37 -4.29 -21.90 -12.88
C GLN A 37 -4.25 -23.36 -12.39
N GLN A 38 -3.36 -23.68 -11.45
CA GLN A 38 -3.17 -25.05 -10.95
C GLN A 38 -3.87 -25.31 -9.62
N GLN A 39 -3.92 -24.29 -8.76
CA GLN A 39 -4.32 -24.44 -7.36
C GLN A 39 -5.64 -23.72 -7.02
N GLY A 40 -6.17 -22.92 -7.95
CA GLY A 40 -7.37 -22.11 -7.78
C GLY A 40 -7.11 -20.76 -7.11
N LEU A 41 -7.87 -19.75 -7.53
CA LEU A 41 -7.74 -18.35 -7.10
C LEU A 41 -7.78 -18.17 -5.58
N LYS A 42 -8.76 -18.78 -4.90
CA LYS A 42 -8.93 -18.67 -3.44
C LYS A 42 -7.71 -19.17 -2.66
N ARG A 43 -7.13 -20.30 -3.10
CA ARG A 43 -5.95 -20.89 -2.44
C ARG A 43 -4.73 -19.99 -2.62
N ILE A 44 -4.53 -19.47 -3.83
CA ILE A 44 -3.38 -18.62 -4.12
C ILE A 44 -3.51 -17.25 -3.48
N SER A 45 -4.70 -16.65 -3.41
CA SER A 45 -4.92 -15.41 -2.64
C SER A 45 -4.46 -15.55 -1.18
N MET A 46 -4.85 -16.64 -0.51
CA MET A 46 -4.39 -16.94 0.85
C MET A 46 -2.88 -17.20 0.92
N ALA A 47 -2.31 -17.93 -0.05
CA ALA A 47 -0.88 -18.21 -0.11
C ALA A 47 -0.06 -16.92 -0.28
N SER A 48 -0.49 -16.01 -1.15
CA SER A 48 0.16 -14.71 -1.37
C SER A 48 0.15 -13.86 -0.11
N MET A 49 -1.00 -13.79 0.58
CA MET A 49 -1.11 -13.05 1.84
C MET A 49 -0.18 -13.61 2.92
N TYR A 50 -0.10 -14.95 3.02
CA TYR A 50 0.81 -15.61 3.97
C TYR A 50 2.29 -15.43 3.60
N ALA A 51 2.63 -15.44 2.30
CA ALA A 51 3.99 -15.17 1.85
C ALA A 51 4.40 -13.73 2.17
N ALA A 52 3.54 -12.76 1.89
CA ALA A 52 3.75 -11.36 2.23
C ALA A 52 3.92 -11.17 3.74
N SER A 53 3.09 -11.81 4.58
CA SER A 53 3.23 -11.72 6.03
C SER A 53 4.57 -12.27 6.54
N ARG A 54 5.08 -13.36 5.93
CA ARG A 54 6.40 -13.92 6.29
C ARG A 54 7.54 -13.00 5.92
N PHE A 55 7.49 -12.42 4.72
CA PHE A 55 8.49 -11.44 4.30
C PHE A 55 8.46 -10.21 5.21
N ASN A 56 7.27 -9.67 5.49
CA ASN A 56 7.11 -8.50 6.35
C ASN A 56 7.51 -8.76 7.81
N ALA A 57 7.33 -9.97 8.32
CA ALA A 57 7.84 -10.35 9.65
C ALA A 57 9.38 -10.35 9.68
N HIS A 58 10.04 -10.72 8.59
CA HIS A 58 11.50 -10.60 8.47
C HIS A 58 11.94 -9.14 8.40
N VAL A 59 11.25 -8.31 7.61
CA VAL A 59 11.49 -6.86 7.54
C VAL A 59 11.32 -6.21 8.92
N TYR A 60 10.27 -6.56 9.66
CA TYR A 60 10.05 -6.08 11.02
C TYR A 60 11.27 -6.32 11.92
N LEU A 61 11.69 -7.59 12.03
CA LEU A 61 12.83 -7.96 12.88
C LEU A 61 14.16 -7.35 12.43
N ALA A 62 14.29 -6.99 11.15
CA ALA A 62 15.49 -6.34 10.62
C ALA A 62 15.58 -4.84 10.94
N ASN A 63 14.45 -4.20 11.27
CA ASN A 63 14.37 -2.73 11.34
C ASN A 63 13.96 -2.18 12.71
N VAL A 64 13.35 -2.98 13.59
CA VAL A 64 12.90 -2.51 14.91
C VAL A 64 13.96 -2.66 16.00
N SER A 65 13.93 -1.73 16.95
CA SER A 65 14.85 -1.71 18.08
C SER A 65 14.29 -2.42 19.31
N ASP A 66 12.97 -2.35 19.50
CA ASP A 66 12.21 -3.07 20.51
C ASP A 66 11.10 -3.95 19.87
N PRO A 67 11.43 -5.21 19.52
CA PRO A 67 10.46 -6.13 18.91
C PRO A 67 9.24 -6.48 19.79
N ALA A 68 9.28 -6.17 21.09
CA ALA A 68 8.15 -6.44 21.98
C ALA A 68 7.23 -5.22 22.06
N GLY A 69 7.80 -4.03 22.22
CA GLY A 69 7.07 -2.76 22.29
C GLY A 69 6.48 -2.32 20.95
N GLU A 70 7.21 -2.49 19.85
CA GLU A 70 6.84 -1.93 18.54
C GLU A 70 5.90 -2.85 17.72
N ARG A 71 5.59 -4.06 18.23
CA ARG A 71 4.83 -5.07 17.45
C ARG A 71 3.46 -4.57 17.02
N LYS A 72 2.72 -3.96 17.96
CA LYS A 72 1.34 -3.53 17.71
C LYS A 72 1.30 -2.44 16.65
N GLU A 73 2.17 -1.44 16.78
CA GLU A 73 2.23 -0.31 15.86
C GLU A 73 2.59 -0.76 14.44
N PHE A 74 3.55 -1.67 14.30
CA PHE A 74 3.88 -2.25 13.00
C PHE A 74 2.70 -3.02 12.37
N LEU A 75 1.98 -3.81 13.16
CA LEU A 75 0.79 -4.54 12.67
C LEU A 75 -0.33 -3.58 12.23
N ASP A 76 -0.58 -2.54 13.02
CA ASP A 76 -1.60 -1.52 12.71
C ASP A 76 -1.23 -0.77 11.42
N TYR A 77 0.05 -0.39 11.27
CA TYR A 77 0.55 0.24 10.05
C TYR A 77 0.37 -0.66 8.82
N MET A 78 0.87 -1.90 8.87
CA MET A 78 0.83 -2.81 7.72
C MET A 78 -0.60 -3.18 7.31
N THR A 79 -1.49 -3.39 8.27
CA THR A 79 -2.90 -3.71 7.98
C THR A 79 -3.68 -2.51 7.44
N THR A 80 -3.38 -1.31 7.92
CA THR A 80 -3.95 -0.06 7.38
C THR A 80 -3.51 0.15 5.94
N MET A 81 -2.21 -0.01 5.65
CA MET A 81 -1.69 0.08 4.28
C MET A 81 -2.32 -0.94 3.34
N TYR A 82 -2.44 -2.21 3.78
CA TYR A 82 -3.10 -3.24 2.97
C TYR A 82 -4.56 -2.89 2.67
N ARG A 83 -5.32 -2.42 3.67
CA ARG A 83 -6.71 -2.00 3.52
C ARG A 83 -6.85 -0.85 2.53
N ARG A 84 -5.95 0.14 2.59
CA ARG A 84 -5.91 1.26 1.65
C ARG A 84 -5.69 0.78 0.22
N MET A 85 -4.61 0.06 -0.02
CA MET A 85 -4.27 -0.45 -1.36
C MET A 85 -5.37 -1.37 -1.92
N LEU A 86 -5.98 -2.21 -1.08
CA LEU A 86 -7.05 -3.10 -1.52
C LEU A 86 -8.30 -2.32 -1.94
N ASN A 87 -8.71 -1.31 -1.18
CA ASN A 87 -9.82 -0.42 -1.58
C ASN A 87 -9.52 0.26 -2.92
N GLU A 88 -8.32 0.83 -3.09
CA GLU A 88 -7.90 1.46 -4.36
C GLU A 88 -7.99 0.48 -5.55
N ASN A 89 -7.57 -0.77 -5.36
CA ASN A 89 -7.65 -1.80 -6.40
C ASN A 89 -9.09 -2.23 -6.69
N LEU A 90 -9.96 -2.31 -5.68
CA LEU A 90 -11.37 -2.63 -5.87
C LEU A 90 -12.07 -1.53 -6.67
N ASP A 91 -11.87 -0.27 -6.29
CA ASP A 91 -12.43 0.88 -7.00
C ASP A 91 -11.95 0.91 -8.46
N GLY A 92 -10.63 0.72 -8.67
CA GLY A 92 -10.03 0.67 -10.00
C GLY A 92 -10.59 -0.45 -10.88
N LEU A 93 -10.63 -1.69 -10.37
CA LEU A 93 -11.17 -2.85 -11.10
C LEU A 93 -12.68 -2.73 -11.32
N GLY A 94 -13.41 -2.16 -10.36
CA GLY A 94 -14.84 -1.87 -10.48
C GLY A 94 -15.10 -0.90 -11.62
N ALA A 95 -14.38 0.23 -11.65
CA ALA A 95 -14.47 1.21 -12.73
C ALA A 95 -14.09 0.63 -14.09
N GLU A 96 -12.96 -0.09 -14.19
CA GLU A 96 -12.50 -0.73 -15.43
C GLU A 96 -13.53 -1.70 -16.00
N ARG A 97 -14.21 -2.45 -15.13
CA ARG A 97 -15.16 -3.52 -15.52
C ARG A 97 -16.62 -3.05 -15.53
N GLY A 98 -16.90 -1.80 -15.19
CA GLY A 98 -18.27 -1.28 -15.03
C GLY A 98 -19.06 -1.98 -13.92
N VAL A 99 -18.38 -2.45 -12.87
CA VAL A 99 -18.97 -3.17 -11.72
C VAL A 99 -19.01 -2.23 -10.52
N ASN A 100 -20.18 -2.10 -9.88
CA ASN A 100 -20.30 -1.40 -8.62
C ASN A 100 -19.72 -2.25 -7.47
N VAL A 101 -18.64 -1.78 -6.86
CA VAL A 101 -17.93 -2.44 -5.75
C VAL A 101 -18.28 -1.88 -4.37
N GLY A 102 -19.26 -0.97 -4.30
CA GLY A 102 -19.61 -0.23 -3.09
C GLY A 102 -18.78 1.03 -2.91
N GLU A 103 -19.08 1.79 -1.86
CA GLU A 103 -18.33 2.99 -1.50
C GLU A 103 -17.12 2.60 -0.65
N SER A 104 -15.93 3.05 -1.02
CA SER A 104 -14.72 2.86 -0.21
C SER A 104 -14.91 3.52 1.16
N GLU A 105 -14.61 2.79 2.23
CA GLU A 105 -14.65 3.32 3.60
C GLU A 105 -13.65 4.47 3.82
N LEU A 106 -12.67 4.59 2.92
CA LEU A 106 -11.65 5.64 2.91
C LEU A 106 -12.03 6.83 2.02
N ALA A 107 -13.22 6.83 1.40
CA ALA A 107 -13.64 7.88 0.47
C ALA A 107 -13.56 9.30 1.07
N ALA A 108 -13.95 9.46 2.35
CA ALA A 108 -13.85 10.74 3.05
C ALA A 108 -12.39 11.18 3.28
N GLU A 109 -11.50 10.22 3.57
CA GLU A 109 -10.07 10.46 3.78
C GLU A 109 -9.37 10.84 2.46
N TYR A 110 -9.68 10.13 1.36
CA TYR A 110 -9.17 10.46 0.03
C TYR A 110 -9.65 11.82 -0.47
N ALA A 111 -10.93 12.15 -0.24
CA ALA A 111 -11.50 13.46 -0.58
C ALA A 111 -10.82 14.59 0.21
N ALA A 112 -10.51 14.38 1.50
CA ALA A 112 -9.79 15.34 2.34
C ALA A 112 -8.31 15.49 1.93
N ALA A 113 -7.68 14.42 1.45
CA ALA A 113 -6.28 14.41 1.04
C ALA A 113 -6.04 14.90 -0.41
N GLY A 114 -7.09 15.18 -1.18
CA GLY A 114 -6.98 15.60 -2.58
C GLY A 114 -6.40 14.53 -3.51
N VAL A 115 -6.39 13.25 -3.07
CA VAL A 115 -5.84 12.12 -3.82
C VAL A 115 -6.82 11.77 -4.94
N LYS A 116 -6.43 12.05 -6.19
CA LYS A 116 -7.14 11.52 -7.36
C LYS A 116 -6.79 10.03 -7.46
N LEU A 117 -7.80 9.18 -7.47
CA LEU A 117 -7.72 7.71 -7.62
C LEU A 117 -7.25 7.28 -9.03
N ASP A 118 -6.31 8.03 -9.61
CA ASP A 118 -5.72 7.70 -10.89
C ASP A 118 -4.39 6.98 -10.60
N THR A 119 -4.44 5.65 -10.73
CA THR A 119 -3.29 4.73 -10.67
C THR A 119 -2.52 4.66 -9.34
N GLY A 120 -3.08 3.88 -8.40
CA GLY A 120 -2.35 2.99 -7.48
C GLY A 120 -0.99 3.41 -6.91
N VAL A 121 -0.91 4.56 -6.23
CA VAL A 121 0.28 4.93 -5.46
C VAL A 121 -0.12 5.39 -4.06
N ALA A 122 0.00 4.48 -3.10
CA ALA A 122 0.12 4.86 -1.70
C ALA A 122 1.51 5.48 -1.48
N THR A 123 1.56 6.64 -0.82
CA THR A 123 2.80 7.28 -0.39
C THR A 123 3.38 6.47 0.77
N PHE A 124 4.56 5.87 0.57
CA PHE A 124 5.33 5.23 1.64
C PHE A 124 6.14 6.32 2.37
N GLU A 125 5.56 6.96 3.38
CA GLU A 125 6.38 7.62 4.40
C GLU A 125 6.73 6.56 5.45
N GLU A 126 8.00 6.17 5.50
CA GLU A 126 8.52 5.38 6.61
C GLU A 126 8.33 6.15 7.93
N PRO A 127 7.91 5.50 9.03
CA PRO A 127 7.87 6.17 10.31
C PRO A 127 9.26 6.70 10.66
N SER A 128 9.32 7.99 10.98
CA SER A 128 10.54 8.67 11.37
C SER A 128 11.23 7.90 12.50
N LYS A 129 12.54 7.63 12.32
CA LYS A 129 13.38 7.07 13.39
C LYS A 129 13.41 8.06 14.55
N GLY A 130 12.65 7.76 15.60
CA GLY A 130 12.78 8.38 16.92
C GLY A 130 14.05 7.95 17.63
#